data_AF-A0A7K1V442-F1
#
_entry.id   AF-A0A7K1V442-F1
#
_cell.length_a   1.000
_cell.length_b   1.000
_cell.length_c   1.000
_cell.angle_alpha   90.00
_cell.angle_beta   90.00
_cell.angle_gamma   90.00
#
_symmetry.space_group_name_H-M   'P 1'
#
loop_
_entity.id
_entity.type
_entity.pdbx_description
1 polymer ?
#
loop_
_entity_poly.entity_id
_entity_poly.type
_entity_poly.pdbx_seq_one_letter_code
_entity_poly.pdbx_strand_id
1 'polypeptide(L)'
;MTGTLGPETTARSTEKRSAATRILLACGIIGPLLNIVVVLALGAIRPDYDALVVPDSNLELGPGGWMQITNYIVTGALLLAFAVGMRRPPRTGGGSTWVPILLGGYGLTFVAVGLLLPDPSMGYPAGASDALTVHGAAHILLGLVQFGSLIAACFVLARRDEALGNRGWSRYSMATGVLVATSYVAFALIAKLVDGGPAGLIERIGIAACGIWIALLAIRLLTGPAPYGSAE
;
A
#
# COMPACT_ATOMS: atom_id res chain seq x y z
N MET A 1 33.64 49.65 31.50
CA MET A 1 32.41 49.28 30.78
C MET A 1 32.66 47.94 30.11
N THR A 2 32.43 46.86 30.85
CA THR A 2 32.67 45.48 30.42
C THR A 2 31.31 44.77 30.37
N GLY A 3 31.02 44.18 29.22
CA GLY A 3 29.72 43.63 28.87
C GLY A 3 29.35 42.37 29.64
N THR A 4 28.05 42.20 29.83
CA THR A 4 27.41 40.95 30.20
C THR A 4 26.21 40.74 29.25
N LEU A 5 26.48 40.22 28.05
CA LEU A 5 25.43 39.59 27.26
C LEU A 5 25.17 38.23 27.90
N GLY A 6 24.05 38.10 28.59
CA GLY A 6 23.59 36.82 29.12
C GLY A 6 23.36 35.82 27.98
N PRO A 7 23.49 34.51 28.24
CA PRO A 7 23.13 33.52 27.24
C PRO A 7 21.61 33.58 27.01
N GLU A 8 21.20 34.17 25.89
CA GLU A 8 19.88 33.93 25.32
C GLU A 8 19.75 32.42 25.13
N THR A 9 19.06 31.79 26.07
CA THR A 9 18.59 30.42 25.94
C THR A 9 17.50 30.47 24.89
N THR A 10 17.87 30.43 23.62
CA THR A 10 16.93 30.21 22.51
C THR A 10 16.38 28.82 22.72
N ALA A 11 15.21 28.76 23.36
CA ALA A 11 14.41 27.55 23.49
C ALA A 11 14.23 26.99 22.08
N ARG A 12 14.98 25.93 21.78
CA ARG A 12 15.00 25.24 20.50
C ARG A 12 13.61 24.65 20.29
N SER A 13 12.72 25.41 19.64
CA SER A 13 11.38 24.96 19.32
C SER A 13 11.52 23.73 18.44
N THR A 14 11.17 22.58 18.98
CA THR A 14 10.99 21.37 18.19
C THR A 14 9.77 21.66 17.31
N GLU A 15 9.98 22.14 16.08
CA GLU A 15 8.86 22.44 15.20
C GLU A 15 8.02 21.16 15.01
N LYS A 16 6.84 21.18 15.61
CA LYS A 16 5.88 20.09 15.49
C LYS A 16 5.45 20.05 14.03
N ARG A 17 5.56 18.86 13.42
CA ARG A 17 5.03 18.58 12.07
C ARG A 17 3.62 19.16 11.93
N SER A 18 3.38 19.91 10.84
CA SER A 18 2.09 20.56 10.62
C SER A 18 0.92 19.57 10.66
N ALA A 19 -0.23 20.01 11.17
CA ALA A 19 -1.43 19.19 11.28
C ALA A 19 -1.81 18.54 9.93
N ALA A 20 -1.72 19.32 8.84
CA ALA A 20 -1.97 18.82 7.49
C ALA A 20 -1.05 17.64 7.11
N THR A 21 0.24 17.68 7.47
CA THR A 21 1.16 16.57 7.17
C THR A 21 0.84 15.34 8.04
N ARG A 22 0.40 15.52 9.29
CA ARG A 22 -0.05 14.40 10.13
C ARG A 22 -1.30 13.73 9.56
N ILE A 23 -2.26 14.51 9.07
CA ILE A 23 -3.47 13.98 8.42
C ILE A 23 -3.09 13.15 7.19
N LEU A 24 -2.25 13.70 6.30
CA LEU A 24 -1.80 12.98 5.12
C LEU A 24 -1.07 11.68 5.48
N LEU A 25 -0.21 11.70 6.50
CA LEU A 25 0.46 10.49 6.96
C LEU A 25 -0.51 9.45 7.54
N ALA A 26 -1.54 9.89 8.27
CA ALA A 26 -2.57 9.02 8.83
C ALA A 26 -3.39 8.28 7.76
N CYS A 27 -3.51 8.84 6.54
CA CYS A 27 -4.11 8.15 5.40
C CYS A 27 -3.39 6.82 5.07
N GLY A 28 -2.08 6.72 5.35
CA GLY A 28 -1.32 5.47 5.18
C GLY A 28 -1.65 4.40 6.22
N ILE A 29 -2.33 4.75 7.31
CA ILE A 29 -2.90 3.79 8.27
C ILE A 29 -4.31 3.42 7.81
N ILE A 30 -5.14 4.43 7.55
CA ILE A 30 -6.58 4.24 7.30
C ILE A 30 -6.83 3.50 5.99
N GLY A 31 -6.19 3.91 4.89
CA GLY A 31 -6.40 3.34 3.56
C GLY A 31 -6.21 1.82 3.50
N PRO A 32 -5.01 1.29 3.80
CA PRO A 32 -4.78 -0.15 3.73
C PRO A 32 -5.63 -0.97 4.70
N LEU A 33 -5.87 -0.47 5.92
CA LEU A 33 -6.70 -1.18 6.90
C LEU A 33 -8.18 -1.21 6.49
N LEU A 34 -8.69 -0.10 5.93
CA LEU A 34 -10.02 -0.05 5.33
C LEU A 34 -10.15 -1.11 4.24
N ASN A 35 -9.19 -1.18 3.31
CA ASN A 35 -9.22 -2.18 2.24
C ASN A 35 -9.28 -3.60 2.77
N ILE A 36 -8.44 -3.95 3.75
CA ILE A 36 -8.45 -5.28 4.38
C ILE A 36 -9.81 -5.58 4.97
N VAL A 37 -10.39 -4.65 5.75
CA VAL A 37 -11.69 -4.85 6.40
C VAL A 37 -12.80 -5.02 5.37
N VAL A 38 -12.84 -4.18 4.32
CA VAL A 38 -13.88 -4.25 3.30
C VAL A 38 -13.78 -5.53 2.49
N VAL A 39 -12.58 -5.91 2.05
CA VAL A 39 -12.35 -7.17 1.32
C VAL A 39 -12.78 -8.37 2.15
N LEU A 40 -12.42 -8.43 3.42
CA LEU A 40 -12.81 -9.53 4.31
C LEU A 40 -14.32 -9.56 4.55
N ALA A 41 -14.94 -8.38 4.74
CA ALA A 41 -16.38 -8.28 4.94
C ALA A 41 -17.14 -8.71 3.69
N LEU A 42 -16.77 -8.19 2.51
CA LEU A 42 -17.38 -8.56 1.23
C LEU A 42 -17.14 -10.05 0.95
N GLY A 43 -15.93 -10.55 1.11
CA GLY A 43 -15.61 -11.96 0.93
C GLY A 43 -16.38 -12.91 1.86
N ALA A 44 -16.84 -12.43 3.03
CA ALA A 44 -17.65 -13.21 3.96
C ALA A 44 -19.15 -13.18 3.67
N ILE A 45 -19.67 -12.09 3.07
CA ILE A 45 -21.11 -11.90 2.86
C ILE A 45 -21.56 -12.11 1.42
N ARG A 46 -20.63 -12.17 0.47
CA ARG A 46 -20.92 -12.25 -0.96
C ARG A 46 -21.42 -13.65 -1.31
N PRO A 47 -22.66 -13.80 -1.82
CA PRO A 47 -23.15 -15.09 -2.28
C PRO A 47 -22.28 -15.62 -3.42
N ASP A 48 -22.08 -16.94 -3.42
CA ASP A 48 -21.38 -17.70 -4.47
C ASP A 48 -19.89 -17.31 -4.68
N TYR A 49 -19.34 -16.45 -3.83
CA TYR A 49 -17.94 -16.08 -3.81
C TYR A 49 -17.18 -16.92 -2.78
N ASP A 50 -16.34 -17.84 -3.25
CA ASP A 50 -15.44 -18.58 -2.37
C ASP A 50 -14.19 -17.76 -2.09
N ALA A 51 -14.13 -17.21 -0.88
CA ALA A 51 -13.04 -16.42 -0.37
C ALA A 51 -11.66 -17.12 -0.42
N LEU A 52 -11.60 -18.45 -0.38
CA LEU A 52 -10.33 -19.17 -0.43
C LEU A 52 -9.82 -19.30 -1.86
N VAL A 53 -10.74 -19.44 -2.82
CA VAL A 53 -10.43 -19.79 -4.20
C VAL A 53 -10.37 -18.56 -5.10
N VAL A 54 -11.35 -17.67 -4.98
CA VAL A 54 -11.57 -16.57 -5.92
C VAL A 54 -10.76 -15.33 -5.49
N PRO A 55 -10.08 -14.64 -6.43
CA PRO A 55 -9.33 -13.41 -6.14
C PRO A 55 -10.21 -12.29 -5.59
N ASP A 56 -9.63 -11.34 -4.87
CA ASP A 56 -10.34 -10.20 -4.28
C ASP A 56 -10.82 -9.19 -5.32
N SER A 57 -10.11 -9.04 -6.44
CA SER A 57 -10.54 -8.17 -7.55
C SER A 57 -11.88 -8.62 -8.14
N ASN A 58 -12.16 -9.92 -8.19
CA ASN A 58 -13.45 -10.42 -8.67
C ASN A 58 -14.64 -9.93 -7.84
N LEU A 59 -14.46 -9.42 -6.60
CA LEU A 59 -15.52 -8.80 -5.82
C LEU A 59 -16.12 -7.55 -6.50
N GLU A 60 -15.41 -6.96 -7.47
CA GLU A 60 -15.91 -5.86 -8.32
C GLU A 60 -17.00 -6.32 -9.31
N LEU A 61 -17.13 -7.63 -9.50
CA LEU A 61 -18.09 -8.22 -10.43
C LEU A 61 -19.41 -8.57 -9.74
N GLY A 62 -20.49 -8.50 -10.51
CA GLY A 62 -21.84 -8.90 -10.11
C GLY A 62 -22.57 -7.90 -9.19
N PRO A 63 -23.70 -8.31 -8.56
CA PRO A 63 -24.57 -7.42 -7.78
C PRO A 63 -23.92 -6.82 -6.53
N GLY A 64 -23.57 -5.53 -6.52
CA GLY A 64 -22.90 -4.91 -5.37
C GLY A 64 -21.38 -4.77 -5.53
N GLY A 65 -20.82 -5.13 -6.69
CA GLY A 65 -19.40 -4.92 -6.99
C GLY A 65 -18.94 -3.46 -6.93
N TRP A 66 -19.88 -2.52 -7.05
CA TRP A 66 -19.64 -1.09 -6.80
C TRP A 66 -19.04 -0.81 -5.42
N MET A 67 -19.31 -1.65 -4.40
CA MET A 67 -18.74 -1.51 -3.07
C MET A 67 -17.23 -1.73 -3.09
N GLN A 68 -16.77 -2.75 -3.82
CA GLN A 68 -15.34 -3.03 -3.96
C GLN A 68 -14.65 -1.97 -4.83
N ILE A 69 -15.29 -1.55 -5.92
CA ILE A 69 -14.83 -0.43 -6.76
C ILE A 69 -14.63 0.84 -5.91
N THR A 70 -15.62 1.17 -5.09
CA THR A 70 -15.56 2.34 -4.19
C THR A 70 -14.42 2.19 -3.18
N ASN A 71 -14.27 1.02 -2.59
CA ASN A 71 -13.19 0.72 -1.66
C ASN A 71 -11.80 0.90 -2.31
N TYR A 72 -11.60 0.42 -3.54
CA TYR A 72 -10.34 0.61 -4.28
C TYR A 72 -10.07 2.08 -4.59
N ILE A 73 -11.06 2.83 -5.06
CA ILE A 73 -10.90 4.26 -5.35
C ILE A 73 -10.57 5.06 -4.07
N VAL A 74 -11.29 4.82 -2.98
CA VAL A 74 -11.06 5.49 -1.69
C VAL A 74 -9.69 5.12 -1.11
N THR A 75 -9.34 3.83 -1.12
CA THR A 75 -8.02 3.35 -0.68
C THR A 75 -6.90 3.97 -1.51
N GLY A 76 -7.04 4.01 -2.83
CA GLY A 76 -6.10 4.64 -3.74
C GLY A 76 -5.91 6.13 -3.45
N ALA A 77 -7.00 6.87 -3.25
CA ALA A 77 -6.94 8.29 -2.87
C ALA A 77 -6.22 8.53 -1.54
N LEU A 78 -6.48 7.68 -0.53
CA LEU A 78 -5.79 7.73 0.76
C LEU A 78 -4.30 7.41 0.64
N LEU A 79 -3.93 6.43 -0.18
CA LEU A 79 -2.53 6.09 -0.44
C LEU A 79 -1.78 7.19 -1.21
N LEU A 80 -2.46 7.87 -2.15
CA LEU A 80 -1.91 9.04 -2.82
C LEU A 80 -1.68 10.20 -1.83
N ALA A 81 -2.65 10.46 -0.95
CA ALA A 81 -2.51 11.45 0.13
C ALA A 81 -1.33 11.09 1.05
N PHE A 82 -1.18 9.81 1.41
CA PHE A 82 -0.04 9.31 2.17
C PHE A 82 1.29 9.59 1.47
N ALA A 83 1.41 9.25 0.19
CA ALA A 83 2.61 9.49 -0.61
C ALA A 83 2.97 10.99 -0.65
N VAL A 84 1.98 11.89 -0.76
CA VAL A 84 2.19 13.34 -0.67
C VAL A 84 2.70 13.73 0.72
N GLY A 85 2.12 13.20 1.79
CA GLY A 85 2.56 13.41 3.17
C GLY A 85 4.03 13.02 3.40
N MET A 86 4.50 11.95 2.76
CA MET A 86 5.89 11.49 2.84
C MET A 86 6.88 12.39 2.10
N ARG A 87 6.43 13.24 1.17
CA ARG A 87 7.31 14.17 0.43
C ARG A 87 7.53 15.51 1.13
N ARG A 88 6.67 15.89 2.07
CA ARG A 88 6.70 17.20 2.73
C ARG A 88 7.93 17.50 3.60
N PRO A 89 8.52 16.54 4.35
CA PRO A 89 9.67 16.84 5.22
C PRO A 89 11.00 16.94 4.44
N PRO A 90 11.99 17.74 4.93
CA PRO A 90 13.34 17.82 4.34
C PRO A 90 13.99 16.44 4.17
N ARG A 91 14.67 16.22 3.03
CA ARG A 91 15.07 14.89 2.56
C ARG A 91 16.57 14.70 2.61
N THR A 92 17.03 13.59 3.17
CA THR A 92 18.39 13.07 2.98
C THR A 92 18.36 11.64 2.42
N GLY A 93 19.07 11.41 1.31
CA GLY A 93 19.27 10.09 0.68
C GLY A 93 18.21 9.63 -0.35
N GLY A 94 18.62 8.72 -1.25
CA GLY A 94 17.81 8.27 -2.40
C GLY A 94 16.50 7.53 -2.05
N GLY A 95 16.47 6.75 -0.98
CA GLY A 95 15.24 6.11 -0.51
C GLY A 95 14.22 7.08 0.10
N SER A 96 14.64 8.32 0.42
CA SER A 96 13.68 9.39 0.74
C SER A 96 12.81 9.67 -0.48
N THR A 97 13.43 9.75 -1.68
CA THR A 97 12.80 10.05 -2.98
C THR A 97 11.91 8.93 -3.53
N TRP A 98 12.44 7.72 -3.61
CA TRP A 98 11.78 6.64 -4.35
C TRP A 98 10.60 6.00 -3.61
N VAL A 99 10.63 5.86 -2.28
CA VAL A 99 9.52 5.22 -1.54
C VAL A 99 8.19 5.96 -1.75
N PRO A 100 8.09 7.30 -1.61
CA PRO A 100 6.86 8.02 -1.91
C PRO A 100 6.44 7.98 -3.39
N ILE A 101 7.37 7.85 -4.34
CA ILE A 101 7.04 7.73 -5.77
C ILE A 101 6.37 6.37 -6.01
N LEU A 102 6.99 5.30 -5.51
CA LEU A 102 6.50 3.94 -5.68
C LEU A 102 5.16 3.72 -4.97
N LEU A 103 4.99 4.25 -3.75
CA LEU A 103 3.70 4.19 -3.05
C LEU A 103 2.63 5.09 -3.69
N GLY A 104 3.03 6.18 -4.35
CA GLY A 104 2.13 6.98 -5.18
C GLY A 104 1.66 6.20 -6.41
N GLY A 105 2.56 5.49 -7.08
CA GLY A 105 2.23 4.57 -8.17
C GLY A 105 1.28 3.46 -7.73
N TYR A 106 1.55 2.85 -6.57
CA TYR A 106 0.68 1.85 -5.94
C TYR A 106 -0.74 2.39 -5.62
N GLY A 107 -0.83 3.62 -5.10
CA GLY A 107 -2.12 4.28 -4.88
C GLY A 107 -2.86 4.59 -6.19
N LEU A 108 -2.14 4.98 -7.24
CA LEU A 108 -2.72 5.26 -8.56
C LEU A 108 -3.28 3.99 -9.21
N THR A 109 -2.56 2.87 -9.11
CA THR A 109 -3.06 1.58 -9.63
C THR A 109 -4.33 1.15 -8.92
N PHE A 110 -4.46 1.38 -7.61
CA PHE A 110 -5.71 1.13 -6.87
C PHE A 110 -6.91 1.90 -7.45
N VAL A 111 -6.73 3.18 -7.78
CA VAL A 111 -7.79 3.97 -8.43
C VAL A 111 -8.10 3.40 -9.81
N ALA A 112 -7.07 3.03 -10.58
CA ALA A 112 -7.23 2.52 -11.93
C ALA A 112 -7.94 1.16 -12.00
N VAL A 113 -7.63 0.22 -11.10
CA VAL A 113 -8.31 -1.10 -11.06
C VAL A 113 -9.78 -0.97 -10.70
N GLY A 114 -10.15 0.00 -9.87
CA GLY A 114 -11.56 0.35 -9.61
C GLY A 114 -12.33 0.82 -10.85
N LEU A 115 -11.65 1.26 -11.90
CA LEU A 115 -12.26 1.74 -13.14
C LEU A 115 -12.17 0.72 -14.29
N LEU A 116 -11.15 -0.13 -14.26
CA LEU A 116 -10.85 -1.15 -15.27
C LEU A 116 -11.03 -2.51 -14.63
N LEU A 117 -12.27 -3.01 -14.63
CA LEU A 117 -12.67 -4.23 -13.93
C LEU A 117 -11.91 -5.48 -14.43
N PRO A 118 -11.72 -6.48 -13.57
CA PRO A 118 -11.12 -7.75 -13.97
C PRO A 118 -12.08 -8.57 -14.83
N ASP A 119 -11.53 -9.53 -15.59
CA ASP A 119 -12.37 -10.58 -16.17
C ASP A 119 -12.82 -11.56 -15.09
N PRO A 120 -13.99 -12.21 -15.25
CA PRO A 120 -14.39 -13.35 -14.44
C PRO A 120 -13.28 -14.40 -14.39
N SER A 121 -13.12 -15.02 -13.23
CA SER A 121 -12.09 -16.04 -13.04
C SER A 121 -12.52 -17.02 -11.96
N MET A 122 -11.94 -18.23 -12.00
CA MET A 122 -12.18 -19.26 -10.99
C MET A 122 -13.67 -19.58 -10.77
N GLY A 123 -14.47 -19.54 -11.85
CA GLY A 123 -15.90 -19.83 -11.81
C GLY A 123 -16.79 -18.72 -11.23
N TYR A 124 -16.24 -17.54 -10.94
CA TYR A 124 -16.99 -16.41 -10.39
C TYR A 124 -16.97 -15.17 -11.32
N PRO A 125 -18.12 -14.51 -11.55
CA PRO A 125 -19.48 -14.96 -11.18
C PRO A 125 -19.90 -16.22 -11.92
N ALA A 126 -20.83 -16.98 -11.34
CA ALA A 126 -21.33 -18.21 -11.95
C ALA A 126 -21.90 -17.97 -13.36
N GLY A 127 -21.47 -18.77 -14.33
CA GLY A 127 -21.92 -18.69 -15.72
C GLY A 127 -21.30 -17.55 -16.54
N ALA A 128 -20.41 -16.74 -15.95
CA ALA A 128 -19.67 -15.72 -16.68
C ALA A 128 -18.48 -16.34 -17.44
N SER A 129 -18.20 -15.80 -18.63
CA SER A 129 -17.04 -16.21 -19.43
C SER A 129 -15.74 -15.73 -18.79
N ASP A 130 -14.75 -16.61 -18.69
CA ASP A 130 -13.39 -16.31 -18.20
C ASP A 130 -12.41 -15.96 -19.34
N ALA A 131 -12.92 -15.77 -20.55
CA ALA A 131 -12.14 -15.33 -21.70
C ALA A 131 -11.50 -13.95 -21.45
N LEU A 132 -10.20 -13.85 -21.78
CA LEU A 132 -9.42 -12.63 -21.61
C LEU A 132 -9.95 -11.51 -22.52
N THR A 133 -10.36 -10.40 -21.92
CA THR A 133 -10.74 -9.17 -22.60
C THR A 133 -9.63 -8.12 -22.53
N VAL A 134 -9.74 -7.05 -23.31
CA VAL A 134 -8.83 -5.90 -23.22
C VAL A 134 -8.89 -5.25 -21.83
N HIS A 135 -10.07 -5.20 -21.21
CA HIS A 135 -10.24 -4.61 -19.88
C HIS A 135 -9.58 -5.49 -18.81
N GLY A 136 -9.83 -6.81 -18.82
CA GLY A 136 -9.16 -7.71 -17.88
C GLY A 136 -7.65 -7.81 -18.12
N ALA A 137 -7.18 -7.74 -19.36
CA ALA A 137 -5.74 -7.64 -19.65
C ALA A 137 -5.13 -6.36 -19.04
N ALA A 138 -5.81 -5.21 -19.17
CA ALA A 138 -5.39 -3.97 -18.53
C ALA A 138 -5.41 -4.09 -17.00
N HIS A 139 -6.42 -4.73 -16.41
CA HIS A 139 -6.51 -4.99 -14.97
C HIS A 139 -5.33 -5.86 -14.48
N ILE A 140 -4.98 -6.93 -15.19
CA ILE A 140 -3.83 -7.79 -14.87
C ILE A 140 -2.52 -6.98 -14.91
N LEU A 141 -2.32 -6.14 -15.93
CA LEU A 141 -1.15 -5.27 -16.01
C LEU A 141 -1.09 -4.27 -14.86
N LEU A 142 -2.23 -3.69 -14.47
CA LEU A 142 -2.32 -2.81 -13.31
C LEU A 142 -1.99 -3.56 -12.02
N GLY A 143 -2.46 -4.80 -11.85
CA GLY A 143 -2.08 -5.67 -10.74
C GLY A 143 -0.57 -5.90 -10.65
N LEU A 144 0.08 -6.18 -11.79
CA LEU A 144 1.54 -6.33 -11.84
C LEU A 144 2.27 -5.04 -11.43
N VAL A 145 1.83 -3.90 -11.94
CA VAL A 145 2.40 -2.59 -11.57
C VAL A 145 2.15 -2.27 -10.10
N GLN A 146 0.97 -2.62 -9.59
CA GLN A 146 0.55 -2.41 -8.20
C GLN A 146 1.47 -3.18 -7.26
N PHE A 147 1.48 -4.51 -7.32
CA PHE A 147 2.33 -5.32 -6.45
C PHE A 147 3.82 -5.06 -6.70
N GLY A 148 4.24 -4.88 -7.95
CA GLY A 148 5.63 -4.55 -8.30
C GLY A 148 6.11 -3.25 -7.68
N SER A 149 5.29 -2.19 -7.69
CA SER A 149 5.62 -0.89 -7.09
C SER A 149 5.81 -1.01 -5.58
N LEU A 150 4.93 -1.74 -4.91
CA LEU A 150 5.01 -1.98 -3.47
C LEU A 150 6.23 -2.83 -3.09
N ILE A 151 6.50 -3.91 -3.82
CA ILE A 151 7.67 -4.78 -3.62
C ILE A 151 8.95 -3.95 -3.76
N ALA A 152 9.03 -3.13 -4.82
CA ALA A 152 10.14 -2.20 -5.00
C ALA A 152 10.26 -1.20 -3.84
N ALA A 153 9.14 -0.66 -3.35
CA ALA A 153 9.14 0.27 -2.21
C ALA A 153 9.69 -0.38 -0.94
N CYS A 154 9.34 -1.64 -0.69
CA CYS A 154 9.87 -2.44 0.42
C CYS A 154 11.40 -2.58 0.35
N PHE A 155 11.94 -2.96 -0.81
CA PHE A 155 13.39 -3.11 -0.99
C PHE A 155 14.15 -1.78 -0.97
N VAL A 156 13.59 -0.72 -1.56
CA VAL A 156 14.17 0.63 -1.49
C VAL A 156 14.24 1.11 -0.05
N LEU A 157 13.17 0.91 0.74
CA LEU A 157 13.17 1.26 2.15
C LEU A 157 14.16 0.38 2.93
N ALA A 158 14.21 -0.93 2.65
CA ALA A 158 15.14 -1.85 3.30
C ALA A 158 16.60 -1.43 3.12
N ARG A 159 16.99 -1.09 1.88
CA ARG A 159 18.34 -0.62 1.55
C ARG A 159 18.67 0.70 2.24
N ARG A 160 17.70 1.63 2.27
CA ARG A 160 17.86 2.91 2.96
C ARG A 160 18.06 2.71 4.45
N ASP A 161 17.25 1.87 5.08
CA ASP A 161 17.32 1.62 6.51
C ASP A 161 18.59 0.87 6.90
N GLU A 162 19.09 -0.03 6.06
CA GLU A 162 20.40 -0.66 6.27
C GLU A 162 21.53 0.40 6.25
N ALA A 163 21.51 1.30 5.26
CA ALA A 163 22.50 2.38 5.16
C ALA A 163 22.45 3.37 6.34
N LEU A 164 21.29 3.48 7.02
CA LEU A 164 21.10 4.32 8.20
C LEU A 164 21.27 3.55 9.53
N GLY A 165 21.67 2.27 9.49
CA GLY A 165 21.85 1.43 10.68
C GLY A 165 20.55 0.91 11.32
N ASN A 166 19.39 1.15 10.71
CA ASN A 166 18.07 0.71 11.18
C ASN A 166 17.79 -0.75 10.80
N ARG A 167 18.64 -1.68 11.26
CA ARG A 167 18.62 -3.10 10.85
C ARG A 167 17.28 -3.81 11.04
N GLY A 168 16.53 -3.48 12.10
CA GLY A 168 15.21 -4.07 12.34
C GLY A 168 14.21 -3.73 11.23
N TRP A 169 14.11 -2.45 10.88
CA TRP A 169 13.24 -1.97 9.80
C TRP A 169 13.71 -2.44 8.41
N SER A 170 15.02 -2.56 8.22
CA SER A 170 15.58 -3.13 6.99
C SER A 170 15.12 -4.57 6.78
N ARG A 171 15.34 -5.45 7.78
CA ARG A 171 14.94 -6.86 7.73
C ARG A 171 13.43 -7.02 7.59
N TYR A 172 12.66 -6.23 8.34
CA TYR A 172 11.19 -6.27 8.26
C TYR A 172 10.70 -5.91 6.86
N SER A 173 11.19 -4.80 6.28
CA SER A 173 10.79 -4.39 4.93
C SER A 173 11.24 -5.40 3.86
N MET A 174 12.44 -5.96 3.99
CA MET A 174 12.91 -7.02 3.09
C MET A 174 12.02 -8.27 3.18
N ALA A 175 11.70 -8.73 4.38
CA ALA A 175 10.83 -9.88 4.59
C ALA A 175 9.43 -9.66 4.04
N THR A 176 8.84 -8.47 4.26
CA THR A 176 7.56 -8.10 3.63
C THR A 176 7.65 -8.11 2.11
N GLY A 177 8.69 -7.50 1.53
CA GLY A 177 8.87 -7.47 0.07
C GLY A 177 8.96 -8.87 -0.54
N VAL A 178 9.71 -9.77 0.09
CA VAL A 178 9.81 -11.18 -0.32
C VAL A 178 8.46 -11.87 -0.17
N LEU A 179 7.78 -11.74 0.97
CA LEU A 179 6.48 -12.36 1.23
C LEU A 179 5.45 -11.93 0.19
N VAL A 180 5.34 -10.63 -0.09
CA VAL A 180 4.41 -10.09 -1.09
C VAL A 180 4.77 -10.58 -2.50
N ALA A 181 6.06 -10.61 -2.86
CA ALA A 181 6.49 -11.15 -4.15
C ALA A 181 6.13 -12.63 -4.30
N THR A 182 6.40 -13.45 -3.28
CA THR A 182 6.08 -14.87 -3.30
C THR A 182 4.58 -15.12 -3.31
N SER A 183 3.81 -14.34 -2.55
CA SER A 183 2.35 -14.43 -2.53
C SER A 183 1.78 -14.07 -3.90
N TYR A 184 2.23 -12.98 -4.53
CA TYR A 184 1.75 -12.57 -5.85
C TYR A 184 2.07 -13.60 -6.94
N VAL A 185 3.30 -14.13 -6.96
CA VAL A 185 3.69 -15.18 -7.91
C VAL A 185 2.89 -16.46 -7.69
N ALA A 186 2.75 -16.91 -6.43
CA ALA A 186 1.99 -18.10 -6.09
C ALA A 186 0.50 -17.94 -6.46
N PHE A 187 -0.09 -16.79 -6.13
CA PHE A 187 -1.44 -16.40 -6.53
C PHE A 187 -1.61 -16.51 -8.05
N ALA A 188 -0.76 -15.83 -8.83
CA ALA A 188 -0.87 -15.80 -10.28
C ALA A 188 -0.75 -17.19 -10.92
N LEU A 189 0.14 -18.04 -10.38
CA LEU A 189 0.30 -19.41 -10.85
C LEU A 189 -0.90 -20.28 -10.48
N ILE A 190 -1.38 -20.21 -9.23
CA ILE A 190 -2.49 -21.04 -8.75
C ILE A 190 -3.79 -20.66 -9.45
N ALA A 191 -4.08 -19.36 -9.57
CA ALA A 191 -5.25 -18.86 -10.28
C ALA A 191 -5.29 -19.30 -11.76
N LYS A 192 -4.13 -19.60 -12.37
CA LYS A 192 -4.04 -19.99 -13.78
C LYS A 192 -3.92 -21.50 -14.01
N LEU A 193 -3.33 -22.23 -13.07
CA LEU A 193 -2.88 -23.61 -13.29
C LEU A 193 -3.56 -24.63 -12.37
N VAL A 194 -4.26 -24.19 -11.32
CA VAL A 194 -4.82 -25.08 -10.30
C VAL A 194 -6.29 -24.76 -10.08
N ASP A 195 -7.16 -25.50 -10.77
CA ASP A 195 -8.60 -25.39 -10.62
C ASP A 195 -9.02 -25.65 -9.16
N GLY A 196 -9.78 -24.71 -8.57
CA GLY A 196 -10.18 -24.76 -7.16
C GLY A 196 -9.05 -24.56 -6.16
N GLY A 197 -7.85 -24.16 -6.60
CA GLY A 197 -6.72 -23.86 -5.73
C GLY A 197 -6.96 -22.61 -4.87
N PRO A 198 -6.22 -22.44 -3.76
CA PRO A 198 -6.47 -21.40 -2.77
C PRO A 198 -5.90 -20.02 -3.19
N ALA A 199 -6.17 -19.58 -4.42
CA ALA A 199 -5.61 -18.35 -4.98
C ALA A 199 -6.06 -17.12 -4.17
N GLY A 200 -7.34 -17.01 -3.84
CA GLY A 200 -7.89 -15.92 -3.02
C GLY A 200 -7.26 -15.83 -1.62
N LEU A 201 -7.04 -16.98 -0.95
CA LEU A 201 -6.35 -16.99 0.34
C LEU A 201 -4.91 -16.48 0.23
N ILE A 202 -4.17 -16.96 -0.78
CA ILE A 202 -2.76 -16.60 -0.97
C ILE A 202 -2.62 -15.12 -1.32
N GLU A 203 -3.51 -14.58 -2.15
CA GLU A 203 -3.59 -13.15 -2.47
C GLU A 203 -3.82 -12.33 -1.21
N ARG A 204 -4.80 -12.72 -0.37
CA ARG A 204 -5.13 -12.01 0.87
C ARG A 204 -4.00 -11.97 1.87
N ILE A 205 -3.19 -13.02 1.97
CA ILE A 205 -1.99 -13.01 2.81
C ILE A 205 -1.04 -11.90 2.34
N GLY A 206 -0.85 -11.77 1.02
CA GLY A 206 -0.06 -10.69 0.43
C GLY A 206 -0.66 -9.30 0.69
N ILE A 207 -1.97 -9.15 0.50
CA ILE A 207 -2.70 -7.88 0.74
C ILE A 207 -2.65 -7.48 2.22
N ALA A 208 -2.81 -8.44 3.15
CA ALA A 208 -2.68 -8.16 4.58
C ALA A 208 -1.26 -7.74 4.94
N ALA A 209 -0.25 -8.47 4.45
CA ALA A 209 1.16 -8.15 4.67
C ALA A 209 1.52 -6.75 4.15
N CYS A 210 1.03 -6.38 2.96
CA CYS A 210 1.29 -5.05 2.42
C CYS A 210 0.59 -3.96 3.22
N GLY A 211 -0.69 -4.16 3.56
CA GLY A 211 -1.46 -3.16 4.27
C GLY A 211 -0.91 -2.88 5.66
N ILE A 212 -0.50 -3.94 6.36
CA ILE A 212 0.16 -3.83 7.68
C ILE A 212 1.50 -3.09 7.54
N TRP A 213 2.31 -3.40 6.53
CA TRP A 213 3.60 -2.72 6.33
C TRP A 213 3.44 -1.22 6.06
N ILE A 214 2.48 -0.83 5.21
CA ILE A 214 2.18 0.59 4.94
C ILE A 214 1.69 1.28 6.21
N ALA A 215 0.79 0.65 6.97
CA ALA A 215 0.28 1.20 8.22
C ALA A 215 1.40 1.40 9.26
N LEU A 216 2.29 0.43 9.43
CA LEU A 216 3.43 0.55 10.34
C LEU A 216 4.44 1.59 9.88
N LEU A 217 4.66 1.72 8.56
CA LEU A 217 5.49 2.79 8.00
C LEU A 217 4.87 4.16 8.30
N ALA A 218 3.56 4.31 8.12
CA ALA A 218 2.84 5.53 8.45
C ALA A 218 2.94 5.89 9.93
N ILE A 219 2.76 4.91 10.83
CA ILE A 219 2.96 5.07 12.28
C ILE A 219 4.38 5.54 12.57
N ARG A 220 5.39 4.86 12.01
CA ARG A 220 6.80 5.25 12.17
C ARG A 220 7.07 6.69 11.75
N LEU A 221 6.47 7.14 10.66
CA LEU A 221 6.63 8.52 10.17
C LEU A 221 5.89 9.56 11.02
N LEU A 222 4.80 9.15 11.68
CA LEU A 222 4.03 9.97 12.62
C LEU A 222 4.69 10.08 13.99
N THR A 223 5.37 9.03 14.45
CA THR A 223 6.03 8.97 15.77
C THR A 223 7.50 9.35 15.71
N GLY A 224 8.12 9.34 14.52
CA GLY A 224 9.52 9.71 14.34
C GLY A 224 9.79 11.19 14.65
N PRO A 225 11.00 11.55 15.11
CA PRO A 225 11.37 12.95 15.34
C PRO A 225 11.15 13.79 14.08
N ALA A 226 10.62 15.00 14.23
CA ALA A 226 10.55 15.94 13.11
C ALA A 226 11.98 16.17 12.58
N PRO A 227 12.23 16.10 11.25
CA PRO A 227 13.53 16.48 10.74
C PRO A 227 13.78 17.93 11.13
N TYR A 228 14.90 18.17 11.82
CA TYR A 228 15.34 19.50 12.19
C TYR A 228 15.24 20.43 10.99
N GLY A 229 14.58 21.58 11.17
CA GLY A 229 14.62 22.67 10.20
C GLY A 229 16.08 22.98 9.87
N SER A 230 16.39 23.03 8.57
CA SER A 230 17.66 23.51 8.08
C SER A 230 17.91 24.90 8.63
N ALA A 231 18.97 25.05 9.43
CA ALA A 231 19.56 26.35 9.65
C ALA A 231 20.18 26.81 8.32
N GLU A 232 19.96 28.09 8.04
CA GLU A 232 20.53 28.94 6.98
C GLU A 232 19.88 28.88 5.60
#